data_AF-A0A7X7DLX0-F1
#
_entry.id   AF-A0A7X7DLX0-F1
#
_cell.length_a   1.000
_cell.length_b   1.000
_cell.length_c   1.000
_cell.angle_alpha   90.00
_cell.angle_beta   90.00
_cell.angle_gamma   90.00
#
_symmetry.space_group_name_H-M   'P 1'
#
loop_
_entity.id
_entity.type
_entity.pdbx_description
1 polymer ?
#
loop_
_entity_poly.entity_id
_entity_poly.type
_entity_poly.pdbx_seq_one_letter_code
_entity_poly.pdbx_strand_id
1 'polypeptide(L)' 'MGQGRMGGGGAGPGGECVCQACGYREPHQQGQPCNQKKCPKCGQIMTRG' A
#
# COMPACT_ATOMS: atom_id res chain seq x y z
N MET A 1 19.09 -23.12 9.83
CA MET A 1 18.03 -22.19 10.27
C MET A 1 17.42 -21.60 9.00
N GLY A 2 16.29 -22.13 8.56
CA GLY A 2 15.71 -21.82 7.25
C GLY A 2 15.00 -20.48 7.25
N GLN A 3 15.36 -19.63 6.28
CA GLN A 3 14.70 -18.35 5.99
C GLN A 3 13.31 -18.63 5.42
N GLY A 4 12.31 -18.73 6.31
CA GLY A 4 10.90 -18.82 5.96
C GLY A 4 10.27 -17.43 6.02
N ARG A 5 10.12 -16.83 4.84
CA ARG A 5 9.63 -15.47 4.58
C ARG A 5 8.13 -15.40 4.92
N MET A 6 7.78 -15.34 6.20
CA MET A 6 6.38 -15.20 6.63
C MET A 6 5.98 -13.73 6.59
N GLY A 7 5.63 -13.27 5.40
CA GLY A 7 5.07 -11.94 5.15
C GLY A 7 4.55 -11.79 3.73
N GLY A 8 4.10 -12.90 3.13
CA GLY A 8 3.37 -12.88 1.87
C GLY A 8 1.97 -12.32 2.11
N GLY A 9 1.85 -11.02 2.30
CA GLY A 9 0.58 -10.32 2.17
C GLY A 9 0.19 -10.40 0.70
N GLY A 10 -0.67 -11.34 0.36
CA GLY A 10 -1.15 -11.53 -1.01
C GLY A 10 -1.82 -10.26 -1.51
N ALA A 11 -1.10 -9.46 -2.30
CA ALA A 11 -1.69 -8.41 -3.11
C ALA A 11 -2.38 -9.06 -4.31
N GLY A 12 -3.54 -9.67 -4.06
CA GLY A 12 -4.50 -9.96 -5.12
C GLY A 12 -4.92 -8.66 -5.84
N PRO A 13 -5.75 -8.73 -6.90
CA PRO A 13 -6.09 -7.57 -7.73
C PRO A 13 -6.80 -6.39 -7.02
N GLY A 14 -6.98 -6.42 -5.69
CA GLY A 14 -7.09 -5.25 -4.83
C GLY A 14 -5.96 -5.24 -3.79
N GLY A 15 -4.85 -4.57 -4.09
CA GLY A 15 -3.73 -4.40 -3.16
C GLY A 15 -4.04 -3.42 -2.02
N GLU A 16 -3.03 -3.01 -1.26
CA GLU A 16 -3.12 -1.86 -0.35
C GLU A 16 -2.39 -0.67 -0.97
N CYS A 17 -2.89 0.54 -0.73
CA CYS A 17 -2.16 1.76 -1.04
C CYS A 17 -1.20 2.05 0.12
N VAL A 18 0.08 2.18 -0.19
CA VAL A 18 1.14 2.47 0.76
C VAL A 18 1.77 3.82 0.45
N CYS A 19 1.95 4.64 1.47
CA CYS A 19 2.71 5.86 1.38
C CYS A 19 4.19 5.56 1.63
N GLN A 20 5.04 5.75 0.62
CA GLN A 20 6.48 5.52 0.75
C GLN A 20 7.19 6.56 1.62
N ALA A 21 6.57 7.72 1.85
CA ALA A 21 7.17 8.79 2.66
C ALA A 21 7.06 8.53 4.17
N CYS A 22 5.94 7.97 4.65
CA CYS A 22 5.69 7.78 6.08
C CYS A 22 5.29 6.34 6.47
N GLY A 23 5.13 5.44 5.50
CA GLY A 23 4.73 4.06 5.74
C GLY A 23 3.24 3.85 6.04
N TYR A 24 2.39 4.86 5.81
CA TYR A 24 0.94 4.73 5.98
C TYR A 24 0.35 3.74 4.96
N ARG A 25 -0.52 2.85 5.41
CA ARG A 25 -1.15 1.80 4.59
C ARG A 25 -2.66 1.95 4.67
N GLU A 26 -3.33 1.88 3.54
CA GLU A 26 -4.79 1.88 3.47
C GLU A 26 -5.29 0.86 2.44
N PRO A 27 -6.50 0.31 2.62
CA PRO A 27 -7.09 -0.57 1.61
C PRO A 27 -7.27 0.17 0.28
N HIS A 28 -6.82 -0.44 -0.82
CA HIS A 28 -7.06 0.12 -2.15
C HIS A 28 -8.57 0.14 -2.44
N GLN A 29 -9.09 1.29 -2.85
CA GLN A 29 -10.48 1.43 -3.24
C GLN A 29 -10.64 1.16 -4.73
N GLN A 30 -11.53 0.23 -5.07
CA GLN A 30 -11.88 -0.06 -6.46
C GLN A 30 -12.45 1.20 -7.13
N GLY A 31 -11.97 1.49 -8.34
CA GLY A 31 -12.34 2.71 -9.07
C GLY A 31 -11.49 3.94 -8.75
N GLN A 32 -10.61 3.90 -7.75
CA GLN A 32 -9.66 4.99 -7.48
C GLN A 32 -8.22 4.46 -7.36
N PRO A 33 -7.33 4.76 -8.32
CA PRO A 33 -5.93 4.31 -8.26
C PRO A 33 -5.21 4.95 -7.07
N CYS A 34 -4.31 4.20 -6.42
CA CYS A 34 -3.57 4.70 -5.24
C CYS A 34 -2.85 6.02 -5.52
N ASN A 35 -2.35 6.21 -6.74
CA ASN A 35 -1.64 7.42 -7.15
C ASN A 35 -2.52 8.66 -7.32
N GLN A 36 -3.85 8.54 -7.24
CA GLN A 36 -4.76 9.69 -7.15
C GLN A 36 -5.06 10.09 -5.70
N LYS A 37 -4.77 9.22 -4.73
CA LYS A 37 -4.93 9.54 -3.31
C LYS A 37 -3.67 10.19 -2.73
N LYS A 38 -3.88 11.23 -1.92
CA LYS A 38 -2.84 11.82 -1.08
C LYS A 38 -2.93 11.22 0.32
N CYS A 39 -1.78 10.89 0.88
CA CYS A 39 -1.65 10.36 2.22
C CYS A 39 -2.13 11.40 3.24
N PRO A 40 -3.08 11.06 4.13
CA PRO A 40 -3.60 11.99 5.14
C PRO A 40 -2.56 12.35 6.22
N LYS A 41 -1.47 11.58 6.35
CA LYS A 41 -0.42 11.84 7.35
C LYS A 41 0.65 12.83 6.89
N CYS A 42 1.01 12.83 5.61
CA CYS A 42 2.14 13.62 5.10
C CYS A 42 1.84 14.38 3.80
N GLY A 43 0.69 14.14 3.16
CA GLY A 43 0.30 14.77 1.90
C GLY A 43 0.93 14.18 0.63
N GLN A 44 1.81 13.19 0.75
CA GLN A 44 2.43 12.55 -0.43
C GLN A 44 1.45 11.63 -1.16
N ILE A 45 1.64 11.45 -2.46
CA ILE A 45 0.90 10.52 -3.29
C ILE A 45 1.13 9.08 -2.82
N MET A 46 0.05 8.32 -2.75
CA MET A 46 0.13 6.91 -2.35
C MET A 46 0.48 6.04 -3.56
N THR A 47 1.16 4.93 -3.32
CA THR A 47 1.54 3.99 -4.36
C THR A 47 0.96 2.63 -4.03
N ARG A 48 0.64 1.80 -5.04
CA ARG A 48 0.24 0.42 -4.77
C ARG A 48 1.47 -0.34 -4.26
N GLY A 49 1.37 -0.90 -3.06
CA GLY A 49 2.41 -1.73 -2.44
C GLY A 49 2.48 -3.12 -3.05
#